data_AF-A0A7V9KMF7-F1
#
_entry.id   AF-A0A7V9KMF7-F1
#
_cell.length_a   1.000
_cell.length_b   1.000
_cell.length_c   1.000
_cell.angle_alpha   90.00
_cell.angle_beta   90.00
_cell.angle_gamma   90.00
#
_symmetry.space_group_name_H-M   'P 1'
#
loop_
_entity.id
_entity.type
_entity.pdbx_description
1 polymer ?
#
loop_
_entity_poly.entity_id
_entity_poly.type
_entity_poly.pdbx_seq_one_letter_code
_entity_poly.pdbx_strand_id
1 'polypeptide(L)'
;MGRYPRRKQRRLGEKLRQIREAFKLSQTEILWRLGLDEEFTRTNISNYEQDHREPPLYVLLHYAHLAGICLDAIVDDDVDLPKTLPATPTHRGVRISTGRRRAVKR
;
A
#
# COMPACT_ATOMS: atom_id res chain seq x y z
N MET A 1 3.01 25.42 5.70
CA MET A 1 2.22 24.21 6.05
C MET A 1 0.74 24.56 6.01
N GLY A 2 -0.13 23.63 5.58
CA GLY A 2 -1.58 23.88 5.48
C GLY A 2 -2.19 24.25 6.83
N ARG A 3 -3.15 25.19 6.83
CA ARG A 3 -3.78 25.77 8.02
C ARG A 3 -4.50 24.75 8.92
N TYR A 4 -4.86 23.59 8.38
CA TYR A 4 -5.55 22.51 9.08
C TYR A 4 -4.84 21.18 8.86
N PRO A 5 -4.77 20.31 9.87
CA PRO A 5 -4.25 18.96 9.69
C PRO A 5 -5.08 18.22 8.65
N ARG A 6 -4.43 17.51 7.73
CA ARG A 6 -5.14 16.62 6.80
C ARG A 6 -5.88 15.56 7.59
N ARG A 7 -7.09 15.21 7.14
CA ARG A 7 -7.78 14.02 7.64
C ARG A 7 -6.91 12.80 7.35
N LYS A 8 -6.74 11.95 8.36
CA LYS A 8 -6.01 10.69 8.27
C LYS A 8 -7.02 9.55 8.42
N GLN A 9 -6.78 8.47 7.72
CA GLN A 9 -7.42 7.19 7.96
C GLN A 9 -7.14 6.74 9.39
N ARG A 10 -8.14 6.17 10.04
CA ARG A 10 -8.06 5.71 11.44
C ARG A 10 -7.54 4.29 11.56
N ARG A 11 -7.66 3.49 10.49
CA ARG A 11 -7.36 2.04 10.49
C ARG A 11 -6.27 1.64 9.49
N LEU A 12 -5.52 2.62 8.97
CA LEU A 12 -4.56 2.36 7.90
C LEU A 12 -3.43 1.43 8.35
N GLY A 13 -2.74 1.76 9.44
CA GLY A 13 -1.65 0.95 9.97
C GLY A 13 -2.08 -0.46 10.35
N GLU A 14 -3.26 -0.58 10.97
CA GLU A 14 -3.88 -1.87 11.30
C GLU A 14 -4.05 -2.75 10.04
N LYS A 15 -4.62 -2.20 8.95
CA LYS A 15 -4.83 -2.94 7.71
C LYS A 15 -3.53 -3.36 7.02
N LEU A 16 -2.51 -2.50 7.04
CA LEU A 16 -1.19 -2.85 6.50
C LEU A 16 -0.56 -4.02 7.28
N ARG A 17 -0.69 -3.98 8.61
CA ARG A 17 -0.24 -5.06 9.49
C ARG A 17 -1.00 -6.36 9.23
N GLN A 18 -2.33 -6.29 9.07
CA GLN A 18 -3.16 -7.46 8.74
C GLN A 18 -2.73 -8.10 7.41
N ILE A 19 -2.45 -7.30 6.37
CA ILE A 19 -1.92 -7.82 5.10
C ILE A 19 -0.60 -8.55 5.34
N ARG A 20 0.35 -7.94 6.07
CA ARG A 20 1.64 -8.58 6.39
C ARG A 20 1.45 -9.93 7.07
N GLU A 21 0.61 -9.97 8.08
CA GLU A 21 0.37 -11.17 8.89
C GLU A 21 -0.35 -12.27 8.11
N ALA A 22 -1.24 -11.91 7.17
CA ALA A 22 -1.89 -12.87 6.28
C ALA A 22 -0.88 -13.62 5.39
N PHE A 23 0.21 -12.96 4.99
CA PHE A 23 1.32 -13.59 4.26
C PHE A 23 2.40 -14.19 5.18
N LYS A 24 2.23 -14.14 6.50
CA LYS A 24 3.18 -14.64 7.52
C LYS A 24 4.58 -14.04 7.39
N LEU A 25 4.66 -12.77 7.02
CA LEU A 25 5.94 -12.06 6.83
C LEU A 25 6.29 -11.23 8.07
N SER A 26 7.57 -11.09 8.35
CA SER A 26 8.10 -10.04 9.23
C SER A 26 8.07 -8.67 8.54
N GLN A 27 8.29 -7.59 9.30
CA GLN A 27 8.35 -6.23 8.75
C GLN A 27 9.49 -6.06 7.72
N THR A 28 10.60 -6.79 7.88
CA THR A 28 11.70 -6.77 6.91
C THR A 28 11.35 -7.58 5.66
N GLU A 29 10.72 -8.75 5.82
CA GLU A 29 10.37 -9.59 4.68
C GLU A 29 9.28 -8.96 3.81
N ILE A 30 8.30 -8.26 4.40
CA ILE A 30 7.31 -7.55 3.59
C ILE A 30 7.92 -6.39 2.83
N LEU A 31 8.89 -5.68 3.41
CA LEU A 31 9.63 -4.63 2.71
C LEU A 31 10.29 -5.16 1.42
N TRP A 32 10.99 -6.30 1.53
CA TRP A 32 11.57 -7.00 0.38
C TRP A 32 10.50 -7.49 -0.60
N ARG A 33 9.39 -8.03 -0.09
CA ARG A 33 8.29 -8.53 -0.92
C ARG A 33 7.63 -7.43 -1.75
N LEU A 34 7.59 -6.20 -1.21
CA LEU A 34 7.07 -5.02 -1.89
C LEU A 34 8.09 -4.42 -2.88
N GLY A 35 9.37 -4.80 -2.81
CA GLY A 35 10.46 -4.25 -3.62
C GLY A 35 10.79 -2.80 -3.24
N LEU A 36 10.77 -2.49 -1.95
CA LEU A 36 10.90 -1.13 -1.41
C LEU A 36 12.15 -0.94 -0.55
N ASP A 37 13.01 -1.93 -0.47
CA ASP A 37 14.19 -1.99 0.40
C ASP A 37 15.35 -1.08 -0.01
N GLU A 38 15.34 -0.59 -1.25
CA GLU A 38 16.30 0.44 -1.69
C GLU A 38 15.98 1.83 -1.12
N GLU A 39 14.71 2.11 -0.82
CA GLU A 39 14.24 3.45 -0.44
C GLU A 39 13.74 3.53 1.01
N PHE A 40 13.28 2.41 1.56
CA PHE A 40 12.71 2.32 2.90
C PHE A 40 13.41 1.27 3.75
N THR A 41 13.21 1.39 5.06
CA THR A 41 13.75 0.47 6.05
C THR A 41 12.62 -0.23 6.81
N ARG A 42 12.96 -1.28 7.58
CA ARG A 42 12.03 -1.93 8.52
C ARG A 42 11.33 -0.93 9.45
N THR A 43 12.05 0.11 9.89
CA THR A 43 11.51 1.16 10.77
C THR A 43 10.41 1.96 10.08
N ASN A 44 10.51 2.18 8.76
CA ASN A 44 9.42 2.80 8.00
C ASN A 44 8.16 1.93 8.04
N ILE A 45 8.29 0.62 7.81
CA ILE A 45 7.15 -0.33 7.90
C ILE A 45 6.53 -0.30 9.29
N SER A 46 7.34 -0.34 10.36
CA SER A 46 6.83 -0.24 11.73
C SER A 46 6.05 1.06 11.96
N ASN A 47 6.58 2.21 11.50
CA ASN A 47 5.90 3.49 11.64
C ASN A 47 4.59 3.56 10.86
N TYR A 48 4.51 2.86 9.72
CA TYR A 48 3.29 2.74 8.94
C TYR A 48 2.26 1.88 9.65
N GLU A 49 2.65 0.70 10.14
CA GLU A 49 1.76 -0.25 10.85
C GLU A 49 1.24 0.30 12.20
N GLN A 50 1.92 1.29 12.77
CA GLN A 50 1.55 1.93 14.04
C GLN A 50 0.86 3.30 13.85
N ASP A 51 0.55 3.68 12.62
CA ASP A 51 -0.04 5.00 12.26
C ASP A 51 0.81 6.21 12.72
N HIS A 52 2.08 5.99 13.07
CA HIS A 52 3.04 7.07 13.37
C HIS A 52 3.38 7.89 12.12
N ARG A 53 3.37 7.25 10.95
CA ARG A 53 3.62 7.90 9.66
C ARG A 53 2.66 7.38 8.60
N GLU A 54 2.15 8.27 7.77
CA GLU A 54 1.36 7.90 6.60
C GLU A 54 2.31 7.44 5.47
N PRO A 55 2.11 6.23 4.91
CA PRO A 55 2.88 5.79 3.75
C PRO A 55 2.53 6.62 2.51
N PRO A 56 3.49 6.81 1.58
CA PRO A 56 3.18 7.34 0.26
C PRO A 56 2.17 6.48 -0.50
N LEU A 57 1.38 7.08 -1.40
CA LEU A 57 0.35 6.39 -2.18
C LEU A 57 0.89 5.19 -2.97
N TYR A 58 2.11 5.28 -3.52
CA TYR A 58 2.69 4.16 -4.27
C TYR A 58 2.97 2.97 -3.36
N VAL A 59 3.40 3.19 -2.11
CA VAL A 59 3.57 2.11 -1.11
C VAL A 59 2.22 1.42 -0.89
N LEU A 60 1.14 2.17 -0.70
CA LEU A 60 -0.21 1.58 -0.55
C LEU A 60 -0.64 0.79 -1.80
N LEU A 61 -0.29 1.25 -3.00
CA LEU A 61 -0.53 0.50 -4.24
C LEU A 61 0.25 -0.82 -4.27
N HIS A 62 1.50 -0.84 -3.79
CA HIS A 62 2.26 -2.09 -3.68
C HIS A 62 1.60 -3.07 -2.71
N TYR A 63 1.09 -2.60 -1.57
CA TYR A 63 0.30 -3.42 -0.65
C TYR A 63 -0.97 -3.97 -1.31
N ALA A 64 -1.73 -3.13 -2.01
CA ALA A 64 -2.95 -3.54 -2.70
C ALA A 64 -2.67 -4.61 -3.77
N HIS A 65 -1.59 -4.44 -4.54
CA HIS A 65 -1.16 -5.42 -5.53
C HIS A 65 -0.70 -6.74 -4.90
N LEU A 66 0.06 -6.69 -3.80
CA LEU A 66 0.48 -7.89 -3.07
C LEU A 66 -0.72 -8.66 -2.52
N ALA A 67 -1.66 -7.94 -1.91
CA ALA A 67 -2.89 -8.50 -1.35
C ALA A 67 -3.93 -8.91 -2.41
N GLY A 68 -3.79 -8.48 -3.66
CA GLY A 68 -4.79 -8.76 -4.70
C GLY A 68 -6.13 -8.09 -4.43
N ILE A 69 -6.13 -6.88 -3.84
CA ILE A 69 -7.33 -6.11 -3.51
C ILE A 69 -7.29 -4.75 -4.20
N CYS A 70 -8.43 -4.07 -4.25
CA CYS A 70 -8.47 -2.67 -4.65
C CYS A 70 -7.93 -1.77 -3.53
N LEU A 71 -7.39 -0.59 -3.90
CA LEU A 71 -6.77 0.33 -2.94
C LEU A 71 -7.77 0.90 -1.92
N ASP A 72 -9.02 1.08 -2.33
CA ASP A 72 -10.15 1.49 -1.49
C ASP A 72 -10.29 0.61 -0.24
N ALA A 73 -10.15 -0.71 -0.37
CA ALA A 73 -10.18 -1.64 0.76
C ALA A 73 -9.10 -1.34 1.83
N ILE A 74 -8.00 -0.70 1.45
CA ILE A 74 -6.95 -0.26 2.38
C ILE A 74 -7.28 1.11 2.99
N VAL A 75 -7.74 2.08 2.17
CA VAL A 75 -7.85 3.49 2.59
C VAL A 75 -9.22 3.92 3.11
N ASP A 76 -10.25 3.10 2.94
CA ASP A 76 -11.61 3.36 3.45
C ASP A 76 -11.77 2.78 4.86
N ASP A 77 -12.00 3.60 5.87
CA ASP A 77 -12.12 3.16 7.27
C ASP A 77 -13.34 2.27 7.52
N ASP A 78 -14.37 2.37 6.67
CA ASP A 78 -15.65 1.65 6.81
C ASP A 78 -15.64 0.27 6.12
N VAL A 79 -14.56 -0.06 5.42
CA VAL A 79 -14.41 -1.33 4.69
C VAL A 79 -13.39 -2.23 5.39
N ASP A 80 -13.73 -3.49 5.63
CA ASP A 80 -12.79 -4.48 6.14
C ASP A 80 -12.01 -5.18 5.01
N LEU A 81 -10.82 -5.67 5.33
CA LEU A 81 -10.06 -6.52 4.41
C LEU A 81 -10.75 -7.89 4.25
N PRO A 82 -10.63 -8.52 3.07
CA PRO A 82 -11.16 -9.87 2.88
C PRO A 82 -10.47 -10.87 3.80
N LYS A 83 -11.22 -11.87 4.26
CA LYS A 83 -10.74 -12.88 5.23
C LYS A 83 -9.58 -13.73 4.70
N THR A 84 -9.43 -13.82 3.39
CA THR A 84 -8.40 -14.61 2.71
C THR A 84 -7.65 -13.75 1.72
N LEU A 85 -6.32 -13.76 1.81
CA LEU A 85 -5.40 -13.07 0.90
C LEU A 85 -4.43 -14.09 0.26
N PRO A 86 -4.02 -13.90 -1.00
CA PRO A 86 -4.44 -12.84 -1.91
C PRO A 86 -5.88 -13.01 -2.40
N ALA A 87 -6.57 -11.89 -2.61
CA ALA A 87 -7.89 -11.88 -3.22
C ALA A 87 -7.81 -11.67 -4.74
N THR A 88 -8.96 -11.67 -5.42
CA THR A 88 -9.07 -11.25 -6.82
C THR A 88 -9.96 -10.01 -6.88
N PRO A 89 -9.43 -8.84 -7.29
CA PRO A 89 -10.22 -7.62 -7.32
C PRO A 89 -11.23 -7.68 -8.48
N THR A 90 -12.45 -7.22 -8.23
CA THR A 90 -13.55 -7.21 -9.22
C THR A 90 -13.26 -6.31 -10.42
N HIS A 91 -12.46 -5.27 -10.23
CA HIS A 91 -12.07 -4.32 -11.27
C HIS A 91 -10.58 -4.01 -11.18
N ARG A 92 -10.02 -3.52 -12.30
CA ARG A 92 -8.62 -3.08 -12.37
C ARG A 92 -8.52 -1.80 -13.20
N GLY A 93 -7.49 -1.00 -12.92
CA GLY A 93 -7.18 0.16 -13.75
C GLY A 93 -6.81 -0.24 -15.18
N VAL A 94 -7.18 0.59 -16.15
CA VAL A 94 -6.76 0.43 -17.54
C VAL A 94 -5.27 0.72 -17.64
N ARG A 95 -4.47 -0.28 -18.03
CA ARG A 95 -3.04 -0.07 -18.28
C ARG A 95 -2.87 0.79 -19.52
N ILE A 96 -2.06 1.83 -19.41
CA ILE A 96 -1.66 2.62 -20.57
C ILE A 96 -0.90 1.69 -21.52
N SER A 97 -1.40 1.53 -22.75
CA SER A 97 -0.67 0.82 -23.79
C SER A 97 0.68 1.52 -24.00
N THR A 98 1.77 0.78 -23.91
CA THR A 98 3.15 1.26 -23.93
C THR A 98 3.54 2.05 -25.20
N GLY A 99 2.68 2.16 -26.21
CA GLY A 99 2.93 2.87 -27.46
C GLY A 99 2.95 4.40 -27.42
N ARG A 100 2.71 5.06 -26.28
CA ARG A 100 2.62 6.54 -26.20
C ARG A 100 3.65 7.24 -25.31
N ARG A 101 4.68 6.54 -24.81
CA ARG A 101 5.86 7.21 -24.24
C ARG A 101 6.66 7.83 -25.39
N ARG A 102 6.18 8.94 -25.95
CA ARG A 102 6.96 9.79 -26.85
C ARG A 102 8.25 10.15 -26.12
N ALA A 103 9.36 9.85 -26.79
CA ALA A 103 10.70 10.23 -26.37
C ALA A 103 10.71 11.69 -25.93
N VAL A 104 10.91 11.93 -24.64
CA VAL A 104 11.43 13.21 -24.17
C VAL A 104 12.89 13.20 -24.59
N LYS A 105 13.17 13.74 -25.79
CA LYS A 105 14.54 14.06 -26.20
C LYS A 105 15.08 15.04 -25.15
N ARG A 106 16.16 14.64 -24.46
CA ARG A 106 17.05 15.57 -23.77
C ARG A 106 17.90 16.29 -24.80
#